data_AF-A0A6N7FC43-F1
#
_entry.id   AF-A0A6N7FC43-F1
#
_cell.length_a   1.000
_cell.length_b   1.000
_cell.length_c   1.000
_cell.angle_alpha   90.00
_cell.angle_beta   90.00
_cell.angle_gamma   90.00
#
_symmetry.space_group_name_H-M   'P 1'
#
loop_
_entity.id
_entity.type
_entity.pdbx_description
1 polymer ?
#
loop_
_entity_poly.entity_id
_entity_poly.type
_entity_poly.pdbx_seq_one_letter_code
_entity_poly.pdbx_strand_id
1 'polypeptide(L)'
;MGFAAAFLLVATGSATAEPLYNKPVYNPETKSYFELFATNPEAARTRLSGGTAQWKWRDAYRVAAGRSYNGVRGRLAIVPSQSVHLFLRNTFEPNISAWIGLRYWCQFHKLQWVDGALPEPGAFAMWGPIWNQGATSPDQKKDRAPCDSSLKSLHLGVHYWSTRDGFYWNANGYNKEFSAIFIEYPTGKP
;
A
#
# COMPACT_ATOMS: atom_id res chain seq x y z
N MET A 1 51.26 -40.21 6.89
CA MET A 1 49.80 -40.19 6.67
C MET A 1 49.24 -39.01 7.44
N GLY A 2 48.61 -38.04 6.76
CA GLY A 2 47.99 -36.88 7.39
C GLY A 2 47.44 -35.94 6.34
N PHE A 3 46.17 -36.10 5.98
CA PHE A 3 45.45 -35.15 5.14
C PHE A 3 44.64 -34.23 6.06
N ALA A 4 45.01 -32.95 6.11
CA ALA A 4 44.20 -31.92 6.73
C ALA A 4 43.17 -31.44 5.69
N ALA A 5 41.89 -31.66 5.97
CA ALA A 5 40.79 -31.14 5.17
C ALA A 5 40.43 -29.73 5.66
N ALA A 6 40.66 -28.72 4.80
CA ALA A 6 40.23 -27.35 5.05
C ALA A 6 38.76 -27.18 4.64
N PHE A 7 37.88 -26.89 5.61
CA PHE A 7 36.49 -26.51 5.36
C PHE A 7 36.42 -25.01 5.01
N LEU A 8 36.09 -24.71 3.75
CA LEU A 8 35.74 -23.37 3.29
C LEU A 8 34.27 -23.08 3.68
N LEU A 9 34.08 -22.26 4.70
CA LEU A 9 32.78 -21.65 5.03
C LEU A 9 32.48 -20.54 4.01
N VAL A 10 31.61 -20.82 3.05
CA VAL A 10 31.03 -19.80 2.17
C VAL A 10 29.90 -19.11 2.92
N ALA A 11 30.16 -17.90 3.42
CA ALA A 11 29.12 -17.04 3.98
C ALA A 11 28.29 -16.44 2.84
N THR A 12 27.12 -17.01 2.57
CA THR A 12 26.14 -16.40 1.68
C THR A 12 25.42 -15.28 2.44
N GLY A 13 25.93 -14.05 2.32
CA GLY A 13 25.19 -12.88 2.79
C GLY A 13 23.90 -12.73 1.97
N SER A 14 22.74 -12.91 2.61
CA SER A 14 21.46 -12.59 2.00
C SER A 14 21.37 -11.08 1.83
N ALA A 15 21.65 -10.59 0.63
CA ALA A 15 21.32 -9.21 0.27
C ALA A 15 19.80 -9.05 0.37
N THR A 16 19.33 -8.24 1.31
CA THR A 16 17.93 -7.82 1.36
C THR A 16 17.64 -6.99 0.12
N ALA A 17 16.69 -7.41 -0.71
CA ALA A 17 16.32 -6.64 -1.89
C ALA A 17 15.76 -5.27 -1.47
N GLU A 18 16.08 -4.25 -2.25
CA GLU A 18 15.60 -2.89 -1.99
C GLU A 18 14.20 -2.71 -2.59
N PRO A 19 13.32 -1.91 -1.94
CA PRO A 19 12.02 -1.62 -2.49
C PRO A 19 12.10 -0.97 -3.87
N LEU A 20 11.22 -1.39 -4.77
CA LEU A 20 11.17 -0.88 -6.13
C LEU A 20 10.24 0.32 -6.23
N TYR A 21 10.79 1.53 -6.05
CA TYR A 21 10.01 2.76 -6.20
C TYR A 21 9.96 3.28 -7.65
N ASN A 22 8.87 3.95 -7.99
CA ASN A 22 8.73 4.79 -9.18
C ASN A 22 8.99 4.08 -10.52
N LYS A 23 8.78 2.77 -10.55
CA LYS A 23 8.96 1.93 -11.74
C LYS A 23 7.71 1.08 -11.97
N PRO A 24 6.96 1.32 -13.05
CA PRO A 24 5.85 0.47 -13.44
C PRO A 24 6.30 -0.96 -13.78
N VAL A 25 5.62 -1.96 -13.24
CA VAL A 25 5.87 -3.40 -13.50
C VAL A 25 4.57 -4.06 -13.93
N TYR A 26 4.63 -4.84 -15.01
CA TYR A 26 3.49 -5.54 -15.57
C TYR A 26 3.06 -6.72 -14.71
N ASN A 27 1.76 -6.83 -14.45
CA ASN A 27 1.13 -8.02 -13.89
C ASN A 27 0.34 -8.74 -15.01
N PRO A 28 0.74 -9.96 -15.39
CA PRO A 28 0.08 -10.71 -16.46
C PRO A 28 -1.36 -11.14 -16.13
N GLU A 29 -1.69 -11.31 -14.85
CA GLU A 29 -3.03 -11.74 -14.43
C GLU A 29 -4.07 -10.65 -14.67
N THR A 30 -3.78 -9.41 -14.25
CA THR A 30 -4.70 -8.28 -14.39
C THR A 30 -4.50 -7.51 -15.69
N LYS A 31 -3.49 -7.88 -16.48
CA LYS A 31 -3.07 -7.16 -17.70
C LYS A 31 -2.97 -5.65 -17.44
N SER A 32 -2.25 -5.31 -16.38
CA SER A 32 -2.10 -3.94 -15.89
C SER A 32 -0.66 -3.73 -15.42
N TYR A 33 -0.17 -2.50 -15.49
CA TYR A 33 1.08 -2.13 -14.82
C TYR A 33 0.76 -1.62 -13.42
N PHE A 34 1.61 -1.96 -12.45
CA PHE A 34 1.55 -1.38 -11.12
C PHE A 34 2.82 -0.61 -10.81
N GLU A 35 2.73 0.40 -9.97
CA GLU A 35 3.87 1.19 -9.51
C GLU A 35 3.71 1.49 -8.02
N LEU A 36 4.76 1.24 -7.24
CA LEU A 36 4.90 1.84 -5.91
C LEU A 36 5.49 3.25 -6.07
N PHE A 37 4.63 4.26 -6.04
CA PHE A 37 5.05 5.65 -6.25
C PHE A 37 5.34 6.35 -4.92
N ALA A 38 6.46 7.08 -4.85
CA ALA A 38 6.82 8.00 -3.78
C ALA A 38 7.65 9.16 -4.34
N THR A 39 7.36 10.41 -3.97
CA THR A 39 8.12 11.59 -4.44
C THR A 39 9.55 11.64 -3.91
N ASN A 40 9.76 11.18 -2.68
CA ASN A 40 11.06 11.07 -2.06
C ASN A 40 11.09 9.83 -1.15
N PRO A 41 11.41 8.64 -1.69
CA PRO A 41 11.38 7.40 -0.94
C PRO A 41 12.42 7.36 0.18
N GLU A 42 13.57 8.01 0.02
CA GLU A 42 14.60 8.08 1.06
C GLU A 42 14.11 8.89 2.28
N ALA A 43 13.56 10.08 2.05
CA ALA A 43 13.02 10.90 3.12
C ALA A 43 11.72 10.32 3.72
N ALA A 44 10.97 9.52 2.96
CA ALA A 44 9.83 8.78 3.49
C ALA A 44 10.22 7.73 4.55
N ARG A 45 11.43 7.16 4.44
CA ARG A 45 11.93 6.14 5.39
C ARG A 45 12.34 6.74 6.73
N THR A 46 12.87 7.96 6.74
CA THR A 46 13.50 8.55 7.94
C THR A 46 12.50 9.19 8.91
N ARG A 47 11.20 9.24 8.59
CA ARG A 47 10.14 9.93 9.38
C ARG A 47 10.45 11.40 9.72
N LEU A 48 11.49 11.99 9.13
CA LEU A 48 11.81 13.41 9.27
C LEU A 48 10.74 14.19 8.50
N SER A 49 9.67 14.50 9.23
CA SER A 49 8.36 14.92 8.73
C SER A 49 8.34 16.34 8.16
N GLY A 50 9.51 16.91 7.83
CA GLY A 50 9.66 18.32 7.47
C GLY A 50 9.62 18.64 5.98
N GLY A 51 9.60 17.66 5.07
CA GLY A 51 9.77 17.96 3.64
C GLY A 51 9.30 16.93 2.61
N THR A 52 8.62 15.85 2.99
CA THR A 52 8.06 14.90 2.01
C THR A 52 6.63 15.26 1.65
N ALA A 53 6.26 15.15 0.37
CA ALA A 53 4.86 15.28 -0.03
C ALA A 53 4.07 14.12 0.58
N GLN A 54 3.31 14.41 1.63
CA GLN A 54 2.42 13.45 2.26
C GLN A 54 1.02 13.68 1.70
N TRP A 55 0.35 12.61 1.29
CA TRP A 55 -0.97 12.69 0.70
C TRP A 55 -2.00 12.08 1.62
N LYS A 56 -3.09 12.81 1.87
CA LYS A 56 -4.35 12.22 2.29
C LYS A 56 -4.86 11.31 1.19
N TRP A 57 -5.70 10.33 1.53
CA TRP A 57 -6.22 9.37 0.53
C TRP A 57 -6.87 10.07 -0.68
N ARG A 58 -7.62 11.16 -0.48
CA ARG A 58 -8.24 11.92 -1.58
C ARG A 58 -7.20 12.57 -2.50
N ASP A 59 -6.10 13.06 -1.94
CA ASP A 59 -5.04 13.67 -2.73
C ASP A 59 -4.20 12.60 -3.43
N ALA A 60 -3.96 11.47 -2.77
CA ALA A 60 -3.38 10.26 -3.36
C ALA A 60 -4.19 9.77 -4.57
N TYR A 61 -5.52 9.76 -4.48
CA TYR A 61 -6.42 9.44 -5.58
C TYR A 61 -6.21 10.38 -6.78
N ARG A 62 -6.13 11.70 -6.54
CA ARG A 62 -5.89 12.70 -7.60
C ARG A 62 -4.50 12.56 -8.20
N VAL A 63 -3.48 12.30 -7.38
CA VAL A 63 -2.11 12.06 -7.84
C VAL A 63 -2.07 10.84 -8.75
N ALA A 64 -2.61 9.70 -8.32
CA ALA A 64 -2.68 8.50 -9.14
C ALA A 64 -3.43 8.73 -10.46
N ALA A 65 -4.58 9.40 -10.39
CA ALA A 65 -5.35 9.80 -11.56
C ALA A 65 -4.63 10.82 -12.44
N GLY A 66 -3.68 11.59 -11.93
CA GLY A 66 -2.88 12.54 -12.72
C GLY A 66 -1.73 11.88 -13.49
N ARG A 67 -1.38 10.63 -13.16
CA ARG A 67 -0.27 9.93 -13.81
C ARG A 67 -0.75 9.17 -15.04
N SER A 68 0.19 8.95 -15.95
CA SER A 68 -0.02 8.08 -17.10
C SER A 68 1.24 7.28 -17.39
N TYR A 69 1.04 6.09 -17.92
CA TYR A 69 2.11 5.22 -18.40
C TYR A 69 1.67 4.61 -19.73
N ASN A 70 2.49 4.76 -20.77
CA ASN A 70 2.17 4.30 -22.13
C ASN A 70 0.77 4.74 -22.63
N GLY A 71 0.40 6.00 -22.35
CA GLY A 71 -0.90 6.56 -22.75
C GLY A 71 -2.09 6.10 -21.92
N VAL A 72 -1.89 5.23 -20.91
CA VAL A 72 -2.95 4.78 -19.99
C VAL A 72 -2.92 5.59 -18.71
N ARG A 73 -4.07 6.13 -18.33
CA ARG A 73 -4.25 6.91 -17.11
C ARG A 73 -4.23 6.01 -15.88
N GLY A 74 -3.53 6.43 -14.84
CA GLY A 74 -3.43 5.69 -13.58
C GLY A 74 -4.68 5.81 -12.72
N ARG A 75 -4.80 4.90 -11.75
CA ARG A 75 -5.72 4.95 -10.61
C ARG A 75 -5.00 4.39 -9.38
N LEU A 76 -5.50 4.63 -8.17
CA LEU A 76 -4.98 3.89 -7.01
C LEU A 76 -5.27 2.40 -7.21
N ALA A 77 -4.31 1.55 -6.84
CA ALA A 77 -4.35 0.13 -7.19
C ALA A 77 -5.56 -0.60 -6.58
N ILE A 78 -6.24 -1.38 -7.41
CA ILE A 78 -7.26 -2.34 -6.98
C ILE A 78 -6.57 -3.67 -6.69
N VAL A 79 -6.91 -4.30 -5.55
CA VAL A 79 -6.29 -5.55 -5.09
C VAL A 79 -7.39 -6.59 -4.85
N PRO A 80 -7.95 -7.19 -5.91
CA PRO A 80 -9.14 -8.04 -5.81
C PRO A 80 -8.83 -9.48 -5.39
N SER A 81 -7.56 -9.88 -5.34
CA SER A 81 -7.14 -11.27 -5.14
C SER A 81 -5.81 -11.38 -4.40
N GLN A 82 -5.56 -12.58 -3.85
CA GLN A 82 -4.32 -12.92 -3.19
C GLN A 82 -3.11 -12.83 -4.12
N SER A 83 -3.28 -13.21 -5.38
CA SER A 83 -2.23 -13.13 -6.39
C SER A 83 -1.80 -11.69 -6.67
N VAL A 84 -2.73 -10.72 -6.79
CA VAL A 84 -2.38 -9.29 -6.92
C VAL A 84 -1.71 -8.78 -5.65
N HIS A 85 -2.18 -9.18 -4.47
CA HIS A 85 -1.52 -8.85 -3.20
C HIS A 85 -0.06 -9.34 -3.15
N LEU A 86 0.17 -10.61 -3.48
CA LEU A 86 1.50 -11.22 -3.48
C LEU A 86 2.39 -10.57 -4.55
N PHE A 87 1.85 -10.24 -5.71
CA PHE A 87 2.57 -9.49 -6.74
C PHE A 87 3.02 -8.13 -6.20
N LEU A 88 2.14 -7.34 -5.59
CA LEU A 88 2.51 -6.04 -5.03
C LEU A 88 3.58 -6.17 -3.92
N ARG A 89 3.45 -7.18 -3.07
CA ARG A 89 4.40 -7.42 -1.97
C ARG A 89 5.78 -7.82 -2.49
N ASN A 90 5.83 -8.86 -3.32
CA ASN A 90 7.08 -9.50 -3.73
C ASN A 90 7.82 -8.69 -4.81
N THR A 91 7.10 -7.97 -5.67
CA THR A 91 7.72 -7.18 -6.74
C THR A 91 8.28 -5.86 -6.23
N PHE A 92 7.54 -5.17 -5.33
CA PHE A 92 7.89 -3.82 -4.91
C PHE A 92 8.57 -3.76 -3.55
N GLU A 93 8.52 -4.83 -2.77
CA GLU A 93 9.08 -4.94 -1.40
C GLU A 93 8.90 -3.66 -0.56
N PRO A 94 7.66 -3.12 -0.48
CA PRO A 94 7.41 -1.83 0.14
C PRO A 94 7.84 -1.84 1.61
N ASN A 95 8.57 -0.80 2.01
CA ASN A 95 9.05 -0.63 3.38
C ASN A 95 8.47 0.61 4.06
N ILE A 96 7.51 1.28 3.42
CA ILE A 96 6.72 2.38 3.96
C ILE A 96 5.24 2.09 3.73
N SER A 97 4.37 2.79 4.46
CA SER A 97 2.92 2.69 4.24
C SER A 97 2.53 3.31 2.91
N ALA A 98 1.66 2.62 2.17
CA ALA A 98 1.24 3.06 0.84
C ALA A 98 -0.27 2.96 0.65
N TRP A 99 -0.92 4.03 0.20
CA TRP A 99 -2.35 4.01 -0.11
C TRP A 99 -2.67 3.05 -1.26
N ILE A 100 -3.84 2.40 -1.17
CA ILE A 100 -4.44 1.62 -2.26
C ILE A 100 -5.83 2.18 -2.59
N GLY A 101 -6.43 1.67 -3.66
CA GLY A 101 -7.69 2.14 -4.20
C GLY A 101 -8.93 1.72 -3.41
N LEU A 102 -8.79 1.30 -2.16
CA LEU A 102 -9.92 0.91 -1.30
C LEU A 102 -10.22 2.01 -0.29
N ARG A 103 -11.51 2.24 -0.05
CA ARG A 103 -12.01 3.09 1.04
C ARG A 103 -13.17 2.42 1.75
N TYR A 104 -13.32 2.72 3.04
CA TYR A 104 -14.45 2.30 3.86
C TYR A 104 -15.36 3.50 4.13
N TRP A 105 -16.62 3.41 3.72
CA TRP A 105 -17.64 4.43 3.97
C TRP A 105 -18.28 4.23 5.34
N CYS A 106 -18.03 5.18 6.24
CA CYS A 106 -18.55 5.16 7.60
C CYS A 106 -20.07 5.19 7.66
N GLN A 107 -20.74 5.98 6.82
CA GLN A 107 -22.20 6.06 6.81
C GLN A 107 -22.89 4.74 6.45
N PHE A 108 -22.30 3.99 5.53
CA PHE A 108 -22.93 2.81 4.92
C PHE A 108 -22.38 1.49 5.46
N HIS A 109 -21.28 1.56 6.21
CA HIS A 109 -20.48 0.39 6.60
C HIS A 109 -20.10 -0.48 5.39
N LYS A 110 -19.68 0.16 4.29
CA LYS A 110 -19.31 -0.53 3.04
C LYS A 110 -17.93 -0.17 2.55
N LEU A 111 -17.23 -1.15 2.00
CA LEU A 111 -16.01 -0.95 1.24
C LEU A 111 -16.35 -0.56 -0.20
N GLN A 112 -15.51 0.26 -0.81
CA GLN A 112 -15.62 0.64 -2.21
C GLN A 112 -14.23 0.83 -2.83
N TRP A 113 -14.01 0.24 -4.00
CA TRP A 113 -12.84 0.48 -4.83
C TRP A 113 -12.93 1.82 -5.58
N VAL A 114 -11.81 2.35 -6.04
CA VAL A 114 -11.74 3.62 -6.78
C VAL A 114 -12.48 3.63 -8.11
N ASP A 115 -12.79 2.47 -8.68
CA ASP A 115 -13.64 2.33 -9.87
C ASP A 115 -15.14 2.30 -9.52
N GLY A 116 -15.49 2.40 -8.25
CA GLY A 116 -16.87 2.40 -7.75
C GLY A 116 -17.38 1.01 -7.35
N ALA A 117 -16.67 -0.07 -7.69
CA ALA A 117 -17.08 -1.43 -7.35
C ALA A 117 -17.13 -1.63 -5.83
N LEU A 118 -18.16 -2.34 -5.36
CA LEU A 118 -18.30 -2.76 -3.97
C LEU A 118 -17.82 -4.21 -3.86
N PRO A 119 -16.83 -4.53 -3.01
CA PRO A 119 -16.45 -5.92 -2.76
C PRO A 119 -17.64 -6.71 -2.21
N GLU A 120 -17.86 -7.90 -2.76
CA GLU A 120 -18.87 -8.84 -2.24
C GLU A 120 -18.52 -9.33 -0.83
N PRO A 121 -19.50 -9.79 -0.03
CA PRO A 121 -19.23 -10.47 1.22
C PRO A 121 -18.28 -11.67 1.00
N GLY A 122 -17.20 -11.73 1.79
CA GLY A 122 -16.18 -12.78 1.65
C GLY A 122 -15.18 -12.56 0.51
N ALA A 123 -15.25 -11.43 -0.21
CA ALA A 123 -14.20 -11.04 -1.14
C ALA A 123 -12.83 -10.98 -0.44
N PHE A 124 -11.78 -11.19 -1.22
CA PHE A 124 -10.42 -11.21 -0.71
C PHE A 124 -10.08 -9.95 0.08
N ALA A 125 -9.47 -10.16 1.26
CA ALA A 125 -8.91 -9.09 2.05
C ALA A 125 -7.73 -9.56 2.89
N MET A 126 -6.77 -8.66 3.11
CA MET A 126 -5.59 -8.90 3.94
C MET A 126 -5.56 -7.96 5.13
N TRP A 127 -6.69 -7.83 5.84
CA TRP A 127 -6.77 -6.94 7.00
C TRP A 127 -5.74 -7.31 8.06
N GLY A 128 -5.08 -6.29 8.61
CA GLY A 128 -4.25 -6.47 9.80
C GLY A 128 -5.10 -6.83 11.03
N PRO A 129 -4.48 -7.35 12.11
CA PRO A 129 -5.19 -7.69 13.35
C PRO A 129 -6.01 -6.51 13.91
N ILE A 130 -5.50 -5.30 13.72
CA ILE A 130 -6.22 -4.06 13.97
C ILE A 130 -6.57 -3.47 12.60
N TRP A 131 -7.79 -3.75 12.12
CA TRP A 131 -8.19 -3.36 10.76
C TRP A 131 -8.34 -1.85 10.59
N ASN A 132 -8.63 -1.12 11.66
CA ASN A 132 -8.82 0.32 11.65
C ASN A 132 -7.96 1.03 12.70
N GLN A 133 -7.37 2.16 12.34
CA GLN A 133 -6.66 3.01 13.29
C GLN A 133 -7.33 4.38 13.37
N GLY A 134 -7.99 4.60 14.49
CA GLY A 134 -8.63 5.86 14.88
C GLY A 134 -7.63 6.99 15.09
N ALA A 135 -7.13 7.55 13.99
CA ALA A 135 -6.33 8.77 13.89
C ALA A 135 -4.94 8.84 14.59
N THR A 136 -3.97 9.23 13.76
CA THR A 136 -2.77 10.05 14.02
C THR A 136 -1.56 9.55 14.83
N SER A 137 -1.64 8.69 15.86
CA SER A 137 -0.42 8.26 16.59
C SER A 137 -0.62 6.99 17.44
N PRO A 138 0.42 6.13 17.63
CA PRO A 138 0.39 5.00 18.57
C PRO A 138 -0.02 5.36 20.01
N ASP A 139 0.17 6.64 20.39
CA ASP A 139 -0.09 7.14 21.74
C ASP A 139 -1.53 7.65 21.95
N GLN A 140 -2.31 7.85 20.87
CA GLN A 140 -3.72 8.28 20.96
C GLN A 140 -4.67 7.09 21.04
N LYS A 141 -4.45 6.22 22.03
CA LYS A 141 -5.21 4.97 22.25
C LYS A 141 -6.69 5.12 22.59
N LYS A 142 -7.27 6.32 22.72
CA LYS A 142 -8.60 6.47 23.33
C LYS A 142 -9.73 7.03 22.48
N ASP A 143 -9.57 8.07 21.65
CA ASP A 143 -10.75 8.91 21.43
C ASP A 143 -11.25 9.12 20.00
N ARG A 144 -10.89 8.29 19.01
CA ARG A 144 -11.63 8.32 17.74
C ARG A 144 -12.00 6.92 17.30
N ALA A 145 -13.19 6.49 17.71
CA ALA A 145 -13.87 5.42 17.01
C ALA A 145 -13.77 5.73 15.51
N PRO A 146 -13.18 4.83 14.70
CA PRO A 146 -13.18 4.98 13.26
C PRO A 146 -14.65 5.00 12.87
N CYS A 147 -15.13 6.16 12.42
CA CYS A 147 -16.56 6.46 12.22
C CYS A 147 -17.34 6.96 13.45
N ASP A 148 -16.76 7.82 14.30
CA ASP A 148 -17.54 8.59 15.27
C ASP A 148 -18.64 9.45 14.58
N SER A 149 -19.58 9.99 15.37
CA SER A 149 -20.72 10.75 14.86
C SER A 149 -20.33 11.97 14.01
N SER A 150 -19.17 12.57 14.25
CA SER A 150 -18.63 13.70 13.48
C SER A 150 -17.98 13.29 12.15
N LEU A 151 -17.64 11.99 12.01
CA LEU A 151 -16.98 11.41 10.84
C LEU A 151 -17.93 10.57 9.96
N LYS A 152 -19.22 10.52 10.28
CA LYS A 152 -20.20 9.69 9.55
C LYS A 152 -20.24 9.94 8.04
N SER A 153 -20.11 11.20 7.60
CA SER A 153 -20.11 11.57 6.17
C SER A 153 -18.77 11.31 5.47
N LEU A 154 -17.74 10.89 6.20
CA LEU A 154 -16.39 10.70 5.69
C LEU A 154 -16.11 9.22 5.41
N HIS A 155 -15.08 8.98 4.60
CA HIS A 155 -14.55 7.66 4.37
C HIS A 155 -13.18 7.50 5.02
N LEU A 156 -12.83 6.27 5.37
CA LEU A 156 -11.48 5.88 5.78
C LEU A 156 -10.75 5.37 4.54
N GLY A 157 -9.58 5.94 4.24
CA GLY A 157 -8.71 5.41 3.20
C GLY A 157 -8.08 4.11 3.67
N VAL A 158 -7.84 3.16 2.76
CA VAL A 158 -7.12 1.92 3.07
C VAL A 158 -5.71 1.97 2.50
N HIS A 159 -4.75 1.59 3.31
CA HIS A 159 -3.35 1.49 2.92
C HIS A 159 -2.78 0.12 3.26
N TYR A 160 -1.65 -0.19 2.62
CA TYR A 160 -0.77 -1.21 3.12
C TYR A 160 0.07 -0.72 4.29
N TRP A 161 0.22 -1.56 5.30
CA TRP A 161 1.20 -1.41 6.37
C TRP A 161 2.25 -2.51 6.24
N SER A 162 3.48 -2.11 5.89
CA SER A 162 4.64 -2.99 5.94
C SER A 162 5.14 -3.08 7.38
N THR A 163 4.97 -4.25 7.99
CA THR A 163 5.47 -4.58 9.33
C THR A 163 6.53 -5.66 9.22
N ARG A 164 7.32 -5.88 10.27
CA ARG A 164 8.29 -6.98 10.33
C ARG A 164 7.64 -8.35 10.03
N ASP A 165 6.38 -8.52 10.43
CA ASP A 165 5.68 -9.80 10.40
C ASP A 165 4.68 -9.93 9.25
N GLY A 166 4.57 -8.91 8.39
CA GLY A 166 3.75 -9.02 7.18
C GLY A 166 3.32 -7.70 6.54
N PHE A 167 2.52 -7.85 5.50
CA PHE A 167 2.06 -6.78 4.61
C PHE A 167 0.53 -6.82 4.61
N TYR A 168 -0.10 -5.91 5.36
CA TYR A 168 -1.54 -5.99 5.65
C TYR A 168 -2.26 -4.69 5.30
N TRP A 169 -3.58 -4.77 5.15
CA TRP A 169 -4.46 -3.63 4.94
C TRP A 169 -4.90 -3.05 6.28
N ASN A 170 -4.88 -1.72 6.35
CA ASN A 170 -5.41 -0.96 7.46
C ASN A 170 -6.22 0.24 6.93
N ALA A 171 -7.33 0.54 7.58
CA ALA A 171 -8.17 1.70 7.31
C ALA A 171 -7.83 2.83 8.28
N ASN A 172 -7.52 4.00 7.76
CA ASN A 172 -7.15 5.17 8.56
C ASN A 172 -8.04 6.37 8.26
N GLY A 173 -8.16 7.25 9.26
CA GLY A 173 -8.93 8.49 9.16
C GLY A 173 -8.54 9.36 7.97
N TYR A 174 -9.50 10.12 7.45
CA TYR A 174 -9.38 10.92 6.22
C TYR A 174 -8.22 11.93 6.20
N ASN A 175 -7.73 12.35 7.38
CA ASN A 175 -6.61 13.27 7.54
C ASN A 175 -5.25 12.57 7.67
N LYS A 176 -5.20 11.24 7.73
CA LYS A 176 -3.91 10.54 7.72
C LYS A 176 -3.24 10.77 6.38
N GLU A 177 -1.93 10.92 6.42
CA GLU A 177 -1.12 11.15 5.24
C GLU A 177 -0.03 10.10 5.16
N PHE A 178 0.28 9.68 3.93
CA PHE A 178 1.40 8.80 3.62
C PHE A 178 2.15 9.34 2.41
N SER A 179 3.44 9.02 2.34
CA SER A 179 4.36 9.45 1.29
C SER A 179 4.44 8.47 0.11
N ALA A 180 3.67 7.37 0.15
CA ALA A 180 3.60 6.42 -0.94
C ALA A 180 2.18 6.01 -1.29
N ILE A 181 2.02 5.59 -2.54
CA ILE A 181 0.78 5.09 -3.11
C ILE A 181 1.10 3.95 -4.08
N PHE A 182 0.23 2.95 -4.14
CA PHE A 182 0.25 2.01 -5.27
C PHE A 182 -0.66 2.54 -6.37
N ILE A 183 -0.10 2.67 -7.56
CA ILE A 183 -0.80 3.08 -8.78
C ILE A 183 -0.98 1.85 -9.66
N GLU A 184 -2.15 1.71 -10.26
CA GLU A 184 -2.46 0.75 -11.31
C GLU A 184 -2.73 1.51 -12.61
N TYR A 185 -2.16 1.03 -13.70
CA TYR A 185 -2.40 1.47 -15.07
C TYR A 185 -3.12 0.34 -15.81
N PRO A 186 -4.47 0.36 -15.90
CA PRO A 186 -5.28 -0.73 -16.42
C PRO A 186 -5.26 -0.74 -17.95
N THR A 187 -4.22 -1.35 -18.54
CA THR A 187 -4.04 -1.38 -20.00
C THR A 187 -5.01 -2.36 -20.68
N GLY A 188 -5.40 -3.43 -19.98
CA GLY A 188 -6.20 -4.53 -20.55
C GLY A 188 -5.46 -5.31 -21.65
N LYS A 189 -4.18 -5.02 -21.86
CA LYS A 189 -3.31 -5.56 -22.91
C LYS A 189 -1.91 -5.87 -22.33
N PRO A 190 -1.19 -6.86 -22.87
CA PRO A 190 0.24 -7.05 -22.61
C PRO A 190 1.08 -5.81 -22.89
#